data_AF-A0A1D6NV66-F1
#
_entry.id   AF-A0A1D6NV66-F1
#
_cell.length_a   1.000
_cell.length_b   1.000
_cell.length_c   1.000
_cell.angle_alpha   90.00
_cell.angle_beta   90.00
_cell.angle_gamma   90.00
#
_symmetry.space_group_name_H-M   'P 1'
#
loop_
_entity.id
_entity.type
_entity.pdbx_description
1 polymer ?
#
loop_
_entity_poly.entity_id
_entity_poly.type
_entity_poly.pdbx_seq_one_letter_code
_entity_poly.pdbx_strand_id
1 'polypeptide(L)'
;MVILARHLSCYRWHPTVMTKTTSLAAFKNRVLYANVSYDHMVGWRTSSLRREKNLIKPSHRSLDGYKHIVNVEYCSPVSSEGPHFPSKAARAKEAAQRSPNRENTEEYHQMMEEEMLHGLQKVGWKKVDVNFHSSFWPYSAHNNIHVKNEWLHNAGAGVIAHVADSIKQQESRPCLPANL
;
A
#
# COMPACT_ATOMS: atom_id res chain seq x y z
N MET A 1 10.74 5.47 5.64
CA MET A 1 10.33 4.10 5.25
C MET A 1 9.58 4.17 3.92
N VAL A 2 10.02 3.39 2.93
CA VAL A 2 9.34 3.24 1.64
C VAL A 2 8.68 1.86 1.63
N ILE A 3 7.36 1.81 1.42
CA ILE A 3 6.63 0.55 1.26
C ILE A 3 6.23 0.42 -0.20
N LEU A 4 6.59 -0.71 -0.80
CA LEU A 4 6.04 -1.17 -2.07
C LEU A 4 4.90 -2.13 -1.76
N ALA A 5 3.70 -1.84 -2.28
CA ALA A 5 2.45 -2.50 -1.91
C ALA A 5 2.47 -4.04 -1.87
N ARG A 6 3.33 -4.70 -2.65
CA ARG A 6 3.51 -6.17 -2.62
C ARG A 6 3.92 -6.71 -1.24
N HIS A 7 4.66 -5.93 -0.44
CA HIS A 7 5.10 -6.38 0.88
C HIS A 7 3.98 -6.49 1.90
N LEU A 8 2.86 -5.77 1.72
CA LEU A 8 1.74 -5.81 2.65
C LEU A 8 0.84 -7.04 2.42
N SER A 9 0.68 -7.47 1.17
CA SER A 9 -0.22 -8.57 0.81
C SER A 9 0.39 -9.97 0.93
N CYS A 10 1.71 -10.09 1.08
CA CYS A 10 2.39 -11.38 1.31
C CYS A 10 2.49 -11.78 2.80
N TYR A 11 2.03 -10.95 3.74
CA TYR A 11 1.97 -11.39 5.12
C TYR A 11 0.81 -12.36 5.31
N ARG A 12 1.13 -13.63 5.59
CA ARG A 12 0.18 -14.63 6.07
C ARG A 12 -0.64 -14.00 7.20
N TRP A 13 -1.95 -13.87 7.00
CA TRP A 13 -2.91 -13.17 7.86
C TRP A 13 -2.85 -13.73 9.30
N HIS A 14 -2.02 -13.13 10.15
CA HIS A 14 -1.78 -13.59 11.51
C HIS A 14 -1.92 -12.40 12.47
N PRO A 15 -2.40 -12.60 13.72
CA PRO A 15 -2.55 -11.52 14.72
C PRO A 15 -1.32 -10.63 14.94
N THR A 16 -0.11 -11.10 14.60
CA THR A 16 1.14 -10.33 14.59
C THR A 16 1.18 -9.18 13.56
N VAL A 17 0.20 -9.06 12.66
CA VAL A 17 0.09 -7.97 11.69
C VAL A 17 -0.25 -6.63 12.37
N MET A 18 -1.02 -6.62 13.46
CA MET A 18 -1.30 -5.39 14.23
C MET A 18 -0.03 -4.79 14.85
N THR A 19 0.86 -5.62 15.41
CA THR A 19 2.14 -5.15 15.94
C THR A 19 3.04 -4.54 14.87
N LYS A 20 2.91 -4.98 13.61
CA LYS A 20 3.70 -4.41 12.51
C LYS A 20 3.24 -3.00 12.14
N THR A 21 1.93 -2.72 12.09
CA THR A 21 1.43 -1.38 11.76
C THR A 21 1.82 -0.33 12.80
N THR A 22 1.89 -0.70 14.08
CA THR A 22 2.36 0.19 15.16
C THR A 22 3.83 0.58 14.98
N SER A 23 4.69 -0.33 14.50
CA SER A 23 6.11 -0.03 14.24
C SER A 23 6.31 1.03 13.14
N LEU A 24 5.37 1.14 12.20
CA LEU A 24 5.42 2.12 11.12
C LEU A 24 5.29 3.56 11.65
N ALA A 25 4.64 3.73 12.81
CA ALA A 25 4.51 5.03 13.48
C ALA A 25 5.88 5.62 13.89
N ALA A 26 6.89 4.77 14.15
CA ALA A 26 8.23 5.22 14.53
C ALA A 26 8.96 5.99 13.41
N PHE A 27 8.58 5.77 12.15
CA PHE A 27 9.21 6.45 11.02
C PHE A 27 8.57 7.82 10.78
N LYS A 28 9.32 8.92 10.96
CA LYS A 28 8.82 10.29 10.67
C LYS A 28 8.34 10.46 9.23
N ASN A 29 9.08 9.87 8.28
CA ASN A 29 8.76 9.91 6.86
C ASN A 29 8.29 8.55 6.36
N ARG A 30 7.07 8.51 5.81
CA ARG A 30 6.45 7.30 5.27
C ARG A 30 5.96 7.57 3.85
N VAL A 31 6.49 6.81 2.89
CA VAL A 31 6.08 6.88 1.49
C VAL A 31 5.58 5.52 1.04
N LEU A 32 4.38 5.48 0.46
CA LEU A 32 3.79 4.28 -0.11
C LEU A 32 3.75 4.41 -1.63
N TYR A 33 4.31 3.42 -2.34
CA TYR A 33 4.13 3.29 -3.78
C TYR A 33 3.13 2.18 -4.06
N ALA A 34 2.04 2.55 -4.73
CA ALA A 34 0.93 1.67 -5.03
C ALA A 34 0.65 1.69 -6.53
N ASN A 35 0.45 0.52 -7.13
CA ASN A 35 -0.03 0.44 -8.49
C ASN A 35 -1.54 0.67 -8.53
N VAL A 36 -2.03 1.49 -9.47
CA VAL A 36 -3.47 1.80 -9.56
C VAL A 36 -4.22 1.01 -10.62
N SER A 37 -3.53 0.23 -11.45
CA SER A 37 -4.14 -0.48 -12.59
C SER A 37 -3.49 -1.84 -12.84
N TYR A 38 -4.24 -2.81 -13.36
CA TYR A 38 -3.72 -4.13 -13.77
C TYR A 38 -3.09 -4.96 -12.63
N ASP A 39 -3.49 -4.73 -11.38
CA ASP A 39 -2.99 -5.42 -10.19
C ASP A 39 -4.02 -6.37 -9.56
N HIS A 40 -4.46 -7.37 -10.32
CA HIS A 40 -5.38 -8.39 -9.80
C HIS A 40 -4.69 -9.41 -8.87
N MET A 41 -3.38 -9.27 -8.64
CA MET A 41 -2.57 -10.25 -7.91
C MET A 41 -2.37 -9.89 -6.44
N VAL A 42 -2.60 -8.64 -6.02
CA VAL A 42 -2.63 -8.27 -4.60
C VAL A 42 -3.95 -7.60 -4.22
N GLY A 43 -4.42 -7.84 -2.99
CA GLY A 43 -5.65 -7.25 -2.48
C GLY A 43 -5.61 -5.72 -2.58
N TRP A 44 -6.37 -5.17 -3.54
CA TRP A 44 -6.37 -3.73 -3.90
C TRP A 44 -6.58 -2.80 -2.72
N ARG A 45 -7.32 -3.27 -1.70
CA ARG A 45 -7.65 -2.50 -0.50
C ARG A 45 -6.42 -2.14 0.32
N THR A 46 -5.54 -3.12 0.55
CA THR A 46 -4.34 -2.95 1.39
C THR A 46 -3.19 -2.31 0.63
N SER A 47 -3.04 -2.64 -0.66
CA SER A 47 -2.01 -2.09 -1.53
C SER A 47 -2.20 -0.60 -1.80
N SER A 48 -3.45 -0.13 -1.85
CA SER A 48 -3.77 1.25 -2.13
C SER A 48 -4.06 2.10 -0.89
N LEU A 49 -4.17 1.52 0.30
CA LEU A 49 -4.74 2.21 1.47
C LEU A 49 -6.11 2.85 1.20
N ARG A 50 -6.85 2.37 0.19
CA ARG A 50 -8.18 2.84 -0.18
C ARG A 50 -9.11 1.64 -0.22
N ARG A 51 -10.37 1.83 0.23
CA ARG A 51 -11.42 0.85 -0.03
C ARG A 51 -11.70 0.78 -1.53
N GLU A 52 -12.16 -0.37 -2.01
CA GLU A 52 -12.44 -0.59 -3.44
C GLU A 52 -13.37 0.47 -4.05
N LYS A 53 -14.42 0.86 -3.31
CA LYS A 53 -15.36 1.94 -3.68
C LYS A 53 -14.73 3.34 -3.78
N ASN A 54 -13.53 3.52 -3.20
CA ASN A 54 -12.78 4.77 -3.21
C ASN A 54 -11.59 4.72 -4.18
N LEU A 55 -11.48 3.68 -5.01
CA LEU A 55 -10.46 3.61 -6.05
C LEU A 55 -10.80 4.63 -7.13
N ILE A 56 -10.03 5.70 -7.18
CA ILE A 56 -10.09 6.70 -8.25
C ILE A 56 -9.72 6.01 -9.56
N LYS A 57 -10.44 6.32 -10.65
CA LYS A 57 -10.06 5.84 -11.99
C LYS A 57 -8.62 6.28 -12.28
N PRO A 58 -7.72 5.35 -12.67
CA PRO A 58 -6.33 5.69 -12.89
C PRO A 58 -6.19 6.81 -13.93
N SER A 59 -5.53 7.91 -13.56
CA SER A 59 -5.08 8.88 -14.54
C SER A 59 -4.04 8.23 -15.44
N HIS A 60 -4.08 8.56 -16.73
CA HIS A 60 -3.02 8.20 -17.67
C HIS A 60 -1.94 9.29 -17.80
N ARG A 61 -2.15 10.44 -17.15
CA ARG A 61 -1.23 11.58 -17.18
C ARG A 61 -0.08 11.36 -16.22
N SER A 62 1.15 11.46 -16.73
CA SER A 62 2.39 11.46 -15.94
C SER A 62 2.54 12.75 -15.13
N LEU A 63 3.09 12.65 -13.93
CA LEU A 63 3.38 13.77 -13.02
C LEU A 63 4.88 13.92 -12.79
N ASP A 64 5.30 15.13 -12.42
CA ASP A 64 6.66 15.46 -11.96
C ASP A 64 7.79 15.02 -12.92
N GLY A 65 7.50 14.91 -14.21
CA GLY A 65 8.46 14.43 -15.22
C GLY A 65 8.66 12.90 -15.25
N TYR A 66 7.99 12.16 -14.36
CA TYR A 66 8.10 10.72 -14.25
C TYR A 66 6.96 10.00 -14.98
N LYS A 67 7.30 9.31 -16.07
CA LYS A 67 6.35 8.68 -17.01
C LYS A 67 5.25 7.83 -16.33
N HIS A 68 5.61 7.09 -15.28
CA HIS A 68 4.70 6.13 -14.63
C HIS A 68 4.12 6.61 -13.30
N ILE A 69 4.48 7.79 -12.82
CA ILE A 69 3.89 8.38 -11.63
C ILE A 69 2.66 9.18 -12.06
N VAL A 70 1.49 8.83 -11.53
CA VAL A 70 0.22 9.41 -12.01
C VAL A 70 -0.55 10.19 -10.96
N ASN A 71 -0.24 9.99 -9.67
CA ASN A 71 -0.75 10.80 -8.59
C ASN A 71 0.21 10.76 -7.39
N VAL A 72 0.39 11.90 -6.72
CA VAL A 72 1.13 12.00 -5.46
C VAL A 72 0.25 12.78 -4.48
N GLU A 73 -0.16 12.12 -3.41
CA GLU A 73 -1.05 12.71 -2.41
C GLU A 73 -0.52 12.49 -1.00
N TYR A 74 -0.87 13.37 -0.07
CA TYR A 74 -0.65 13.13 1.35
C TYR A 74 -1.94 12.67 2.01
N CYS A 75 -1.95 11.43 2.49
CA CYS A 75 -3.05 10.88 3.27
C CYS A 75 -2.83 11.20 4.75
N SER A 76 -3.70 12.01 5.33
CA SER A 76 -3.67 12.31 6.77
C SER A 76 -4.01 11.07 7.61
N PRO A 77 -3.45 10.96 8.83
CA PRO A 77 -3.86 9.93 9.77
C PRO A 77 -5.37 10.02 10.04
N VAL A 78 -6.05 8.89 10.05
CA VAL A 78 -7.45 8.77 10.43
C VAL A 78 -7.50 8.44 11.92
N SER A 79 -8.12 9.32 12.70
CA SER A 79 -8.47 9.00 14.09
C SER A 79 -9.59 7.97 14.07
N SER A 80 -9.30 6.78 14.57
CA SER A 80 -10.25 5.68 14.72
C SER A 80 -10.29 5.36 16.20
N GLU A 81 -11.49 5.15 16.75
CA GLU A 81 -11.62 4.51 18.05
C GLU A 81 -10.83 3.18 18.06
N GLY A 82 -10.35 2.80 19.25
CA GLY A 82 -9.47 1.65 19.46
C GLY A 82 -10.02 0.35 18.85
N PRO A 83 -9.19 -0.71 18.75
CA PRO A 83 -9.57 -1.92 18.01
C PRO A 83 -10.90 -2.50 18.54
N HIS A 84 -11.98 -2.30 17.79
CA HIS A 84 -13.30 -2.86 18.10
C HIS A 84 -13.40 -4.36 17.76
N PHE A 85 -12.27 -4.95 17.37
CA PHE A 85 -12.21 -6.07 16.44
C PHE A 85 -11.62 -7.41 16.92
N PRO A 86 -10.98 -7.58 18.12
CA PRO A 86 -10.38 -8.88 18.46
C PRO A 86 -11.39 -10.04 18.40
N SER A 87 -12.65 -9.77 18.76
CA SER A 87 -13.73 -10.77 18.86
C SER A 87 -14.25 -11.24 17.49
N LYS A 88 -14.51 -10.31 16.55
CA LYS A 88 -15.19 -10.65 15.28
C LYS A 88 -14.25 -11.36 14.30
N ALA A 89 -13.02 -10.88 14.15
CA ALA A 89 -12.01 -11.53 13.31
C ALA A 89 -11.59 -12.90 13.85
N ALA A 90 -11.48 -13.05 15.17
CA ALA A 90 -11.17 -14.35 15.79
C ALA A 90 -12.28 -15.36 15.49
N ARG A 91 -13.56 -14.96 15.63
CA ARG A 91 -14.71 -15.81 15.27
C ARG A 91 -14.75 -16.18 13.79
N ALA A 92 -14.50 -15.22 12.89
CA ALA A 92 -14.45 -15.49 11.44
C ALA A 92 -13.29 -16.46 11.10
N LYS A 93 -12.13 -16.29 11.73
CA LYS A 93 -10.99 -17.20 11.58
C LYS A 93 -11.33 -18.62 12.07
N GLU A 94 -11.93 -18.74 13.25
CA GLU A 94 -12.36 -20.02 13.80
C GLU A 94 -13.42 -20.70 12.92
N ALA A 95 -14.37 -19.95 12.37
CA ALA A 95 -15.38 -20.48 11.45
C ALA A 95 -14.77 -20.99 10.15
N ALA A 96 -13.86 -20.22 9.53
CA ALA A 96 -13.13 -20.61 8.33
C ALA A 96 -12.24 -21.85 8.56
N GLN A 97 -11.68 -22.00 9.77
CA GLN A 97 -10.88 -23.17 10.14
C GLN A 97 -11.74 -24.41 10.45
N ARG A 98 -12.88 -24.23 11.09
CA ARG A 98 -13.77 -25.33 11.50
C ARG A 98 -14.51 -25.95 10.32
N SER A 99 -14.92 -25.14 9.34
CA SER A 99 -15.69 -25.61 8.19
C SER A 99 -15.38 -24.79 6.95
N PRO A 100 -14.18 -24.90 6.35
CA PRO A 100 -13.78 -24.05 5.23
C PRO A 100 -14.77 -24.14 4.07
N ASN A 101 -15.38 -23.00 3.74
CA ASN A 101 -16.20 -22.81 2.56
C ASN A 101 -15.85 -21.46 1.92
N ARG A 102 -16.36 -21.19 0.72
CA ARG A 102 -15.99 -19.97 0.01
C ARG A 102 -16.39 -18.71 0.79
N GLU A 103 -17.59 -18.71 1.35
CA GLU A 103 -18.18 -17.55 2.03
C GLU A 103 -17.43 -17.17 3.31
N ASN A 104 -17.13 -18.15 4.19
CA ASN A 104 -16.44 -17.88 5.44
C ASN A 104 -14.96 -17.55 5.25
N THR A 105 -14.34 -18.08 4.19
CA THR A 105 -12.97 -17.76 3.83
C THR A 105 -12.90 -16.33 3.30
N GLU A 106 -13.82 -15.94 2.42
CA GLU A 106 -13.95 -14.57 1.93
C GLU A 106 -14.27 -13.58 3.06
N GLU A 107 -15.20 -13.91 3.95
CA GLU A 107 -15.56 -13.06 5.09
C GLU A 107 -14.36 -12.84 6.03
N TYR A 108 -13.61 -13.90 6.34
CA TYR A 108 -12.38 -13.80 7.12
C TYR A 108 -11.34 -12.90 6.44
N HIS A 109 -11.11 -13.08 5.13
CA HIS A 109 -10.16 -12.26 4.38
C HIS A 109 -10.56 -10.79 4.33
N GLN A 110 -11.84 -10.49 4.08
CA GLN A 110 -12.36 -9.12 4.07
C GLN A 110 -12.18 -8.45 5.45
N MET A 111 -12.51 -9.15 6.53
CA MET A 111 -12.31 -8.64 7.88
C MET A 111 -10.85 -8.34 8.19
N MET A 112 -9.93 -9.22 7.79
CA MET A 112 -8.49 -9.02 8.00
C MET A 112 -7.93 -7.87 7.15
N GLU A 113 -8.36 -7.73 5.90
CA GLU A 113 -7.97 -6.61 5.03
C GLU A 113 -8.40 -5.27 5.59
N GLU A 114 -9.64 -5.18 6.10
CA GLU A 114 -10.19 -3.96 6.68
C GLU A 114 -9.45 -3.56 7.97
N GLU A 115 -9.09 -4.51 8.84
CA GLU A 115 -8.27 -4.22 10.02
C GLU A 115 -6.88 -3.72 9.67
N MET A 116 -6.26 -4.34 8.67
CA MET A 116 -4.95 -3.92 8.20
C MET A 116 -5.02 -2.51 7.62
N LEU A 117 -6.06 -2.21 6.85
CA LEU A 117 -6.33 -0.88 6.30
C LEU A 117 -6.49 0.15 7.43
N HIS A 118 -7.33 -0.14 8.43
CA HIS A 118 -7.50 0.72 9.61
C HIS A 118 -6.19 0.94 10.36
N GLY A 119 -5.41 -0.12 10.61
CA GLY A 119 -4.12 -0.02 11.27
C GLY A 119 -3.11 0.84 10.51
N LEU A 120 -3.07 0.72 9.17
CA LEU A 120 -2.21 1.53 8.33
C LEU A 120 -2.68 2.99 8.26
N GLN A 121 -4.00 3.24 8.25
CA GLN A 121 -4.57 4.59 8.18
C GLN A 121 -4.40 5.39 9.48
N LYS A 122 -4.05 4.77 10.61
CA LYS A 122 -3.73 5.47 11.88
C LYS A 122 -2.50 6.37 11.80
N VAL A 123 -1.70 6.29 10.73
CA VAL A 123 -0.53 7.14 10.51
C VAL A 123 -0.64 7.82 9.15
N GLY A 124 0.02 8.97 9.01
CA GLY A 124 0.02 9.73 7.76
C GLY A 124 0.99 9.13 6.73
N TRP A 125 0.62 9.20 5.45
CA TRP A 125 1.41 8.64 4.33
C TRP A 125 1.56 9.66 3.19
N LYS A 126 2.76 9.80 2.65
CA LYS A 126 2.92 10.31 1.28
C LYS A 126 2.66 9.14 0.33
N LYS A 127 1.56 9.18 -0.39
CA LYS A 127 1.18 8.12 -1.31
C LYS A 127 1.53 8.51 -2.73
N VAL A 128 2.12 7.57 -3.45
CA VAL A 128 2.54 7.69 -4.84
C VAL A 128 1.85 6.58 -5.63
N ASP A 129 0.91 6.98 -6.46
CA ASP A 129 0.20 6.09 -7.38
C ASP A 129 1.02 5.94 -8.67
N VAL A 130 1.28 4.69 -9.04
CA VAL A 130 2.05 4.28 -10.21
C VAL A 130 1.12 3.61 -11.21
N ASN A 131 1.31 3.87 -12.49
CA ASN A 131 0.56 3.23 -13.57
C ASN A 131 1.48 2.89 -14.76
N PHE A 132 1.48 1.60 -15.13
CA PHE A 132 2.27 1.07 -16.25
C PHE A 132 1.47 0.90 -17.55
N HIS A 133 0.34 1.59 -17.70
CA HIS A 133 -0.54 1.53 -18.89
C HIS A 133 0.20 1.66 -20.23
N SER A 134 1.30 2.41 -20.27
CA SER A 134 2.13 2.66 -21.45
C SER A 134 3.33 1.73 -21.60
N SER A 135 3.43 0.68 -20.77
CA SER A 135 4.51 -0.31 -20.81
C SER A 135 4.12 -1.47 -21.71
N PHE A 136 5.12 -2.10 -22.33
CA PHE A 136 4.88 -3.21 -23.27
C PHE A 136 4.09 -4.36 -22.63
N TRP A 137 4.32 -4.67 -21.35
CA TRP A 137 3.55 -5.63 -20.55
C TRP A 137 2.99 -4.98 -19.27
N PRO A 138 1.77 -4.41 -19.31
CA PRO A 138 1.16 -3.71 -18.18
C PRO A 138 0.81 -4.64 -17.01
N TYR A 139 0.52 -5.93 -17.29
CA TYR A 139 0.22 -6.96 -16.28
C TYR A 139 1.43 -7.34 -15.41
N SER A 140 2.65 -6.91 -15.78
CA SER A 140 3.88 -7.13 -15.00
C SER A 140 4.27 -5.93 -14.13
N ALA A 141 3.33 -5.03 -13.81
CA ALA A 141 3.56 -3.85 -12.96
C ALA A 141 4.36 -4.17 -11.69
N HIS A 142 4.15 -5.33 -11.08
CA HIS A 142 4.90 -5.80 -9.91
C HIS A 142 6.40 -6.02 -10.14
N ASN A 143 6.77 -6.53 -11.31
CA ASN A 143 8.17 -6.72 -11.66
C ASN A 143 8.79 -5.41 -12.15
N ASN A 144 7.97 -4.54 -12.76
CA ASN A 144 8.38 -3.20 -13.17
C ASN A 144 8.77 -2.37 -11.95
N ILE A 145 7.95 -2.24 -10.91
CA ILE A 145 8.27 -1.40 -9.73
C ILE A 145 9.63 -1.79 -9.09
N HIS A 146 10.02 -3.06 -9.15
CA HIS A 146 11.29 -3.54 -8.59
C HIS A 146 12.44 -3.61 -9.59
N VAL A 147 12.20 -3.37 -10.88
CA VAL A 147 13.18 -3.51 -11.98
C VAL A 147 13.93 -4.85 -11.88
N LYS A 148 13.22 -5.98 -11.73
CA LYS A 148 13.87 -7.29 -11.50
C LYS A 148 14.78 -7.79 -12.63
N ASN A 149 14.57 -7.27 -13.83
CA ASN A 149 15.37 -7.55 -15.01
C ASN A 149 15.38 -6.26 -15.82
N GLU A 150 16.54 -5.61 -15.93
CA GLU A 150 16.67 -4.30 -16.55
C GLU A 150 16.22 -4.27 -18.01
N TRP A 151 16.33 -5.40 -18.73
CA TRP A 151 15.94 -5.50 -20.14
C TRP A 151 14.42 -5.56 -20.33
N LEU A 152 13.70 -6.23 -19.43
CA LEU A 152 12.25 -6.45 -19.52
C LEU A 152 11.41 -5.50 -18.65
N HIS A 153 12.01 -4.98 -17.58
CA HIS A 153 11.32 -4.20 -16.53
C HIS A 153 11.82 -2.75 -16.44
N ASN A 154 12.47 -2.25 -17.49
CA ASN A 154 12.98 -0.87 -17.59
C ASN A 154 11.91 0.20 -17.32
N ALA A 155 10.63 -0.10 -17.60
CA ALA A 155 9.52 0.78 -17.28
C ALA A 155 9.49 1.21 -15.80
N GLY A 156 10.06 0.40 -14.90
CA GLY A 156 10.22 0.75 -13.49
C GLY A 156 11.32 1.75 -13.14
N ALA A 157 12.28 2.00 -14.05
CA ALA A 157 13.44 2.85 -13.76
C ALA A 157 13.03 4.26 -13.34
N GLY A 158 11.98 4.81 -13.96
CA GLY A 158 11.41 6.10 -13.56
C GLY A 158 10.81 6.09 -12.14
N VAL A 159 10.24 4.96 -11.71
CA VAL A 159 9.73 4.81 -10.34
C VAL A 159 10.88 4.76 -9.33
N ILE A 160 11.95 4.03 -9.65
CA ILE A 160 13.16 3.98 -8.80
C ILE A 160 13.84 5.35 -8.69
N ALA A 161 13.95 6.08 -9.80
CA ALA A 161 14.46 7.45 -9.79
C ALA A 161 13.60 8.37 -8.88
N HIS A 162 12.27 8.29 -8.99
CA HIS A 162 11.37 9.05 -8.11
C HIS A 162 11.51 8.64 -6.63
N VAL A 163 11.77 7.36 -6.33
CA VAL A 163 12.08 6.90 -4.96
C VAL A 163 13.36 7.55 -4.45
N ALA A 164 14.43 7.52 -5.24
CA ALA A 164 15.71 8.12 -4.86
C ALA A 164 15.59 9.63 -4.62
N ASP A 165 14.89 10.34 -5.51
CA ASP A 165 14.64 11.78 -5.36
C ASP A 165 13.77 12.08 -4.13
N SER A 166 12.75 11.25 -3.87
CA SER A 166 11.92 11.38 -2.66
C SER A 166 12.72 11.21 -1.37
N ILE A 167 13.74 10.34 -1.36
CA ILE A 167 14.64 10.16 -0.21
C ILE A 167 15.55 11.38 -0.06
N LYS A 168 16.19 11.83 -1.14
CA LYS A 168 17.04 13.04 -1.12
C LYS A 168 16.28 14.27 -0.64
N GLN A 169 15.06 14.48 -1.12
CA GLN A 169 14.20 15.58 -0.69
C GLN A 169 13.81 15.51 0.80
N GLN A 170 13.76 14.31 1.38
CA GLN A 170 13.51 14.13 2.81
C GLN A 170 14.75 14.46 3.65
N GLU A 171 15.94 14.17 3.15
CA GLU A 171 17.21 14.50 3.81
C GLU A 171 17.53 15.99 3.72
N SER A 172 17.11 16.66 2.64
CA SER A 172 17.33 18.09 2.43
C SER A 172 16.31 19.00 3.12
N ARG A 173 15.24 18.45 3.72
CA ARG A 173 14.27 19.25 4.47
C ARG A 173 14.85 19.62 5.84
N PRO A 174 14.92 20.91 6.20
CA PRO A 174 15.27 21.30 7.56
C PRO A 174 14.27 20.65 8.52
N CYS A 175 14.77 20.03 9.60
CA CYS A 175 13.91 19.63 10.72
C CYS A 175 13.23 20.89 11.26
N LEU A 176 12.00 21.16 10.82
CA LEU A 176 11.18 22.15 11.49
C LEU A 176 10.95 21.65 12.92
N PRO A 177 11.28 22.44 13.95
CA PRO A 177 10.99 22.06 15.32
C PRO A 177 9.48 21.84 15.44
N ALA A 178 9.10 20.71 16.02
CA ALA A 178 7.72 20.47 16.40
C ALA A 178 7.38 21.52 17.47
N ASN A 179 6.47 22.44 17.16
CA ASN A 179 5.87 23.28 18.19
C ASN A 179 5.07 22.35 19.12
N LEU A 180 5.53 22.28 20.38
CA LEU A 180 4.86 21.67 21.52
C LEU A 180 3.61 22.48 21.91
#